data_AF-A0A5P9HR36-F1
#
_entry.id   AF-A0A5P9HR36-F1
#
_cell.length_a   1.000
_cell.length_b   1.000
_cell.length_c   1.000
_cell.angle_alpha   90.00
_cell.angle_beta   90.00
_cell.angle_gamma   90.00
#
_symmetry.space_group_name_H-M   'P 1'
#
loop_
_entity.id
_entity.type
_entity.pdbx_description
1 polymer ?
#
loop_
_entity_poly.entity_id
_entity_poly.type
_entity_poly.pdbx_seq_one_letter_code
_entity_poly.pdbx_strand_id
1 'polypeptide(L)'
;MLHKLFTAPLGMVVKLGEKIKDEVDKEIYDVDHIQRQLVQLEMLSEMNEISEEEYNVKEAELLQRYEFAKRREQKLFEDLKRDR
;
A
#
# COMPACT_ATOMS: atom_id res chain seq x y z
N MET A 1 -0.71 18.65 -28.93
CA MET A 1 -1.95 17.89 -29.21
C MET A 1 -1.85 16.47 -28.65
N LEU A 2 -1.93 16.31 -27.32
CA LEU A 2 -1.87 15.00 -26.64
C LEU A 2 -3.08 14.80 -25.69
N HIS A 3 -4.22 15.40 -26.01
CA HIS A 3 -5.45 15.36 -25.19
C HIS A 3 -6.23 14.04 -25.21
N LYS A 4 -5.60 12.87 -25.44
CA LYS A 4 -6.36 11.61 -25.62
C LYS A 4 -5.67 10.32 -25.14
N LEU A 5 -4.85 10.36 -24.10
CA LEU A 5 -4.36 9.18 -23.39
C LEU A 5 -4.19 9.62 -21.94
N PHE A 6 -5.17 9.54 -21.05
CA PHE A 6 -5.64 8.29 -20.46
C PHE A 6 -7.07 8.51 -19.94
N THR A 7 -8.06 8.27 -20.78
CA THR A 7 -9.35 7.79 -20.29
C THR A 7 -9.19 6.29 -20.00
N ALA A 8 -8.47 5.94 -18.94
CA ALA A 8 -8.62 4.61 -18.38
C ALA A 8 -10.08 4.47 -17.93
N PRO A 9 -10.75 3.34 -18.15
CA PRO A 9 -12.06 3.16 -17.54
C PRO A 9 -11.82 3.20 -16.03
N LEU A 10 -12.42 4.19 -15.34
CA LEU A 10 -12.48 4.25 -13.88
C LEU A 10 -13.10 2.98 -13.25
N GLY A 11 -13.57 2.02 -14.07
CA GLY A 11 -13.95 0.66 -13.68
C GLY A 11 -12.82 -0.37 -13.60
N MET A 12 -11.55 -0.02 -13.85
CA MET A 12 -10.43 -0.98 -13.70
C MET A 12 -9.96 -1.15 -12.25
N VAL A 13 -10.33 -0.23 -11.36
CA VAL A 13 -9.99 -0.29 -9.91
C VAL A 13 -10.87 -1.30 -9.16
N VAL A 14 -12.10 -1.56 -9.63
CA VAL A 14 -13.04 -2.48 -8.94
C VAL A 14 -12.69 -3.95 -9.19
N LYS A 15 -11.95 -4.28 -10.27
CA LYS A 15 -11.58 -5.68 -10.61
C LYS A 15 -10.48 -6.29 -9.74
N LEU A 16 -9.90 -5.53 -8.81
CA LEU A 16 -9.03 -6.08 -7.75
C LEU A 16 -9.83 -6.55 -6.51
N GLY A 17 -11.13 -6.22 -6.42
CA GLY A 17 -11.93 -6.46 -5.21
C GLY A 17 -12.43 -7.90 -5.00
N GLU A 18 -12.38 -8.77 -6.01
CA GLU A 18 -13.02 -10.10 -5.92
C GLU A 18 -12.06 -11.27 -5.75
N LYS A 19 -10.75 -11.09 -5.94
CA LYS A 19 -9.78 -12.20 -5.86
C LYS A 19 -8.84 -12.17 -4.66
N ILE A 20 -8.97 -11.17 -3.80
CA ILE A 20 -8.23 -11.06 -2.53
C ILE A 20 -9.32 -10.95 -1.47
N LYS A 21 -9.86 -12.07 -1.00
CA LYS A 21 -10.76 -12.05 0.18
C LYS A 21 -10.28 -12.99 1.27
N ASP A 22 -9.49 -14.01 0.89
CA ASP A 22 -8.89 -14.95 1.85
C ASP A 22 -7.40 -14.66 2.13
N GLU A 23 -6.70 -13.93 1.24
CA GLU A 23 -5.27 -13.56 1.41
C GLU A 23 -5.06 -12.16 2.07
N VAL A 24 -6.13 -11.36 2.16
CA VAL A 24 -6.08 -9.93 2.55
C VAL A 24 -5.55 -9.74 3.98
N ASP A 25 -5.93 -10.61 4.91
CA ASP A 25 -5.52 -10.47 6.31
C ASP A 25 -4.01 -10.69 6.52
N LYS A 26 -3.36 -11.43 5.60
CA LYS A 26 -1.89 -11.55 5.55
C LYS A 26 -1.25 -10.37 4.84
N GLU A 27 -1.85 -9.89 3.73
CA GLU A 27 -1.30 -8.75 2.97
C GLU A 27 -1.41 -7.40 3.71
N ILE A 28 -2.44 -7.19 4.55
CA ILE A 28 -2.65 -5.91 5.25
C ILE A 28 -1.47 -5.53 6.15
N TYR A 29 -0.76 -6.52 6.68
CA TYR A 29 0.44 -6.37 7.52
C TYR A 29 1.71 -6.90 6.85
N ASP A 30 1.66 -7.22 5.57
CA ASP A 30 2.86 -7.53 4.81
C ASP A 30 3.61 -6.23 4.52
N VAL A 31 4.81 -6.11 5.09
CA VAL A 31 5.70 -4.97 4.92
C VAL A 31 5.91 -4.68 3.44
N ASP A 32 6.09 -5.71 2.61
CA ASP A 32 6.34 -5.55 1.18
C ASP A 32 5.11 -5.01 0.45
N HIS A 33 3.91 -5.39 0.89
CA HIS A 33 2.67 -4.87 0.33
C HIS A 33 2.50 -3.38 0.64
N ILE A 34 2.75 -2.98 1.88
CA ILE A 34 2.67 -1.56 2.30
C ILE A 34 3.72 -0.72 1.55
N GLN A 35 4.93 -1.25 1.34
CA GLN A 35 5.95 -0.57 0.53
C GLN A 35 5.51 -0.39 -0.92
N ARG A 36 4.88 -1.40 -1.54
CA ARG A 36 4.31 -1.26 -2.89
C ARG A 36 3.22 -0.19 -2.95
N GLN A 37 2.39 -0.08 -1.91
CA GLN A 37 1.34 0.94 -1.82
C GLN A 37 1.93 2.36 -1.69
N LEU A 38 2.99 2.54 -0.89
CA LEU A 38 3.70 3.82 -0.78
C LEU A 38 4.29 4.26 -2.13
N VAL A 39 4.97 3.35 -2.85
CA VAL A 39 5.53 3.64 -4.18
C VAL A 39 4.43 4.03 -5.17
N GLN A 40 3.30 3.30 -5.17
CA GLN A 40 2.16 3.65 -6.03
C GLN A 40 1.57 5.02 -5.69
N LEU A 41 1.46 5.35 -4.40
CA LEU A 41 0.96 6.64 -3.94
C LEU A 41 1.84 7.79 -4.42
N GLU A 42 3.16 7.60 -4.36
CA GLU A 42 4.14 8.58 -4.86
C GLU A 42 4.05 8.78 -6.37
N MET A 43 3.94 7.69 -7.15
CA MET A 43 3.71 7.79 -8.59
C MET A 43 2.43 8.57 -8.94
N LEU A 44 1.34 8.35 -8.20
CA LEU A 44 0.07 9.06 -8.42
C LEU A 44 0.21 10.57 -8.13
N SER A 45 0.95 10.93 -7.07
CA SER A 45 1.27 12.31 -6.73
C SER A 45 2.13 12.97 -7.82
N GLU A 46 3.20 12.31 -8.26
CA GLU A 46 4.08 12.81 -9.34
C GLU A 46 3.34 13.04 -10.66
N MET A 47 2.35 12.20 -10.95
CA MET A 47 1.48 12.32 -12.13
C MET A 47 0.37 13.37 -11.96
N ASN A 48 0.27 14.04 -10.81
CA ASN A 48 -0.81 14.96 -10.43
C ASN A 48 -2.21 14.31 -10.50
N GLU A 49 -2.30 13.00 -10.29
CA GLU A 49 -3.57 12.24 -10.27
C GLU A 49 -4.28 12.35 -8.92
N ILE A 50 -3.56 12.77 -7.87
CA ILE A 50 -4.09 13.04 -6.52
C ILE A 50 -3.62 14.41 -6.03
N SER A 51 -4.37 15.00 -5.10
CA SER A 51 -3.95 16.24 -4.44
C SER A 51 -2.87 15.99 -3.38
N GLU A 52 -2.09 17.02 -3.06
CA GLU A 52 -1.09 16.97 -1.98
C GLU A 52 -1.73 16.60 -0.63
N GLU A 53 -2.92 17.14 -0.33
CA GLU A 53 -3.67 16.79 0.88
C GLU A 53 -4.06 15.31 0.91
N GLU A 54 -4.55 14.79 -0.21
CA GLU A 54 -4.93 13.38 -0.34
C GLU A 54 -3.70 12.45 -0.24
N TYR A 55 -2.58 12.87 -0.80
CA TYR A 55 -1.29 12.18 -0.64
C TYR A 55 -0.89 12.12 0.83
N ASN A 56 -0.85 13.27 1.52
CA ASN A 56 -0.41 13.36 2.92
C ASN A 56 -1.24 12.48 3.86
N VAL A 57 -2.57 12.47 3.69
CA VAL A 57 -3.48 11.66 4.51
C VAL A 57 -3.21 10.16 4.28
N LYS A 58 -3.10 9.73 3.02
CA LYS A 58 -2.89 8.32 2.66
C LYS A 58 -1.48 7.85 3.05
N GLU A 59 -0.48 8.70 2.88
CA GLU A 59 0.90 8.40 3.25
C GLU A 59 1.00 8.17 4.76
N ALA A 60 0.42 9.06 5.56
CA ALA A 60 0.41 8.92 7.01
C ALA A 60 -0.23 7.61 7.48
N GLU A 61 -1.35 7.20 6.86
CA GLU A 61 -2.01 5.93 7.16
C GLU A 61 -1.10 4.73 6.82
N LEU A 62 -0.50 4.73 5.63
CA LEU A 62 0.38 3.65 5.18
C LEU A 62 1.65 3.54 6.05
N LEU A 63 2.24 4.67 6.45
CA LEU A 63 3.41 4.69 7.34
C LEU A 63 3.08 4.15 8.73
N GLN A 64 1.92 4.51 9.31
CA GLN A 64 1.49 3.94 10.59
C GLN A 64 1.35 2.41 10.52
N ARG A 65 0.76 1.91 9.44
CA ARG A 65 0.64 0.46 9.18
C ARG A 65 2.00 -0.20 9.01
N TYR A 66 2.92 0.46 8.29
CA TYR A 66 4.28 -0.02 8.07
C TYR A 66 5.03 -0.18 9.39
N GLU A 67 4.99 0.82 10.26
CA GLU A 67 5.65 0.77 11.57
C GLU A 67 5.10 -0.36 12.45
N PHE A 68 3.78 -0.57 12.42
CA PHE A 68 3.17 -1.67 13.17
C PHE A 68 3.62 -3.03 12.63
N ALA A 69 3.60 -3.21 11.31
CA ALA A 69 4.05 -4.43 10.65
C ALA A 69 5.53 -4.73 10.97
N LYS A 70 6.41 -3.72 10.89
CA LYS A 70 7.83 -3.86 11.22
C LYS A 70 8.09 -4.21 12.68
N ARG A 71 7.39 -3.59 13.62
CA ARG A 71 7.51 -3.93 15.04
C ARG A 71 7.10 -5.38 15.32
N ARG A 72 6.04 -5.86 14.65
CA ARG A 72 5.59 -7.25 14.77
C ARG A 72 6.61 -8.23 14.20
N GLU A 73 7.18 -7.94 13.04
CA GLU A 73 8.25 -8.73 12.41
C GLU A 73 9.48 -8.85 13.33
N GLN A 74 9.94 -7.73 13.89
CA GLN A 74 11.08 -7.70 14.81
C GLN A 74 10.83 -8.53 16.07
N LYS A 75 9.65 -8.37 16.69
CA LYS A 75 9.29 -9.13 17.89
C LYS A 75 9.25 -10.65 17.62
N LEU A 76 8.64 -11.06 16.51
CA LEU A 76 8.63 -12.47 16.10
C LEU A 76 10.05 -13.01 15.92
N PHE A 77 10.94 -12.23 15.31
CA PHE A 77 12.33 -12.62 15.12
C PHE A 77 13.12 -12.73 16.43
N GLU A 78 12.87 -11.83 17.38
CA GLU A 78 13.45 -11.87 18.73
C GLU A 78 12.98 -13.11 19.51
N ASP A 79 11.69 -13.40 19.50
CA ASP A 79 11.11 -14.58 20.16
C ASP A 79 11.72 -15.88 19.60
N LEU A 80 11.82 -15.99 18.26
CA LEU A 80 12.46 -17.14 17.59
C LEU A 80 13.95 -17.32 17.91
N LYS A 81 14.66 -16.24 18.25
CA LYS A 81 16.06 -16.29 18.68
C LYS A 81 16.20 -16.70 20.14
N ARG A 82 15.24 -16.36 20.98
CA ARG A 82 15.23 -16.67 22.41
C ARG A 82 14.95 -18.15 22.68
N ASP A 83 14.21 -18.81 21.79
CA ASP A 83 13.84 -20.22 21.89
C ASP A 83 14.87 -21.20 21.26
N ARG A 84 16.05 -20.71 20.87
CA ARG A 84 17.21 -21.52 20.40
C ARG A 84 18.34 -21.53 21.40
#